data_AF-A0A958VY36-F1
#
_entry.id   AF-A0A958VY36-F1
#
_cell.length_a   1.000
_cell.length_b   1.000
_cell.length_c   1.000
_cell.angle_alpha   90.00
_cell.angle_beta   90.00
_cell.angle_gamma   90.00
#
_symmetry.space_group_name_H-M   'P 1'
#
loop_
_entity.id
_entity.type
_entity.pdbx_description
1 polymer ?
#
loop_
_entity_poly.entity_id
_entity_poly.type
_entity_poly.pdbx_seq_one_letter_code
_entity_poly.pdbx_strand_id
1 'polypeptide(L)'
;NKIDLLDAQPRMAVSDNHVEIHLSARTGAGIDMLREQILKTAGWQTNQTEEGLFMARQRHLESLHTAQQHINVAWTYSESESSWELLAEELRIAQEALSSITGRFTADDLLGKIFSEFCIGK
;
A
#
# COMPACT_ATOMS: atom_id res chain seq x y z
N ASN A 1 -9.83 5.39 30.70
CA ASN A 1 -11.11 6.10 30.40
C ASN A 1 -11.77 6.53 31.71
N LYS A 2 -12.66 7.54 31.70
CA LYS A 2 -13.44 8.09 32.84
C LYS A 2 -12.65 8.86 33.91
N ILE A 3 -11.59 9.58 33.54
CA ILE A 3 -10.85 10.43 34.50
C ILE A 3 -11.71 11.54 35.12
N ASP A 4 -12.80 11.92 34.46
CA ASP A 4 -13.80 12.88 34.95
C ASP A 4 -14.52 12.43 36.23
N LEU A 5 -14.59 11.12 36.50
CA LEU A 5 -15.18 10.60 37.74
C LEU A 5 -14.19 10.57 38.91
N LEU A 6 -12.90 10.71 38.61
CA LEU A 6 -11.81 10.64 39.59
C LEU A 6 -11.16 12.03 39.81
N ASP A 7 -11.72 13.08 39.22
CA ASP A 7 -11.15 14.43 39.14
C ASP A 7 -9.66 14.44 38.75
N ALA A 8 -9.28 13.48 37.89
CA ALA A 8 -7.91 13.23 37.50
C ALA A 8 -7.58 13.94 36.18
N GLN A 9 -6.35 14.44 36.07
CA GLN A 9 -5.86 15.04 34.84
C GLN A 9 -5.51 13.95 33.79
N PRO A 10 -5.65 14.26 32.49
CA PRO A 10 -5.23 13.36 31.43
C PRO A 10 -3.72 13.11 31.54
N ARG A 11 -3.31 11.84 31.46
CA ARG A 11 -1.89 11.45 31.55
C ARG A 11 -1.57 10.27 30.65
N MET A 12 -0.32 10.21 30.22
CA MET A 12 0.27 9.08 29.51
C MET A 12 1.35 8.47 30.39
N ALA A 13 1.30 7.15 30.58
CA ALA A 13 2.35 6.39 31.24
C ALA A 13 2.91 5.38 30.24
N VAL A 14 4.24 5.32 30.17
CA VAL A 14 4.95 4.37 29.31
C VAL A 14 5.52 3.29 30.23
N SER A 15 5.20 2.04 29.93
CA SER A 15 5.78 0.85 30.56
C SER A 15 6.53 0.03 29.52
N ASP A 16 7.36 -0.91 29.96
CA ASP A 16 8.27 -1.66 29.07
C ASP A 16 7.55 -2.38 27.90
N ASN A 17 6.28 -2.74 28.07
CA ASN A 17 5.50 -3.50 27.08
C ASN A 17 4.26 -2.79 26.51
N HIS A 18 3.86 -1.62 27.05
CA HIS A 18 2.66 -0.92 26.60
C HIS A 18 2.63 0.54 27.03
N VAL A 19 1.75 1.31 26.38
CA VAL A 19 1.47 2.71 26.72
C VAL A 19 0.06 2.82 27.27
N GLU A 20 -0.07 3.35 28.49
CA GLU A 20 -1.34 3.60 29.14
C GLU A 20 -1.74 5.06 28.99
N ILE A 21 -2.97 5.29 28.53
CA ILE A 21 -3.53 6.63 28.38
C ILE A 21 -4.77 6.77 29.26
N HIS A 22 -4.68 7.70 30.20
CA HIS A 22 -5.79 8.12 31.03
C HIS A 22 -6.49 9.31 30.36
N LEU A 23 -7.76 9.10 30.00
CA LEU A 23 -8.60 10.04 29.28
C LEU A 23 -10.05 9.99 29.77
N SER A 24 -10.86 10.98 29.37
CA SER A 24 -12.32 10.93 29.49
C SER A 24 -12.94 11.09 28.10
N ALA A 25 -13.63 10.05 27.65
CA ALA A 25 -14.41 10.12 26.42
C ALA A 25 -15.61 11.07 26.52
N ARG A 26 -16.08 11.37 27.74
CA ARG A 26 -17.22 12.26 27.98
C ARG A 26 -16.84 13.73 27.86
N THR A 27 -15.70 14.12 28.43
CA THR A 27 -15.25 15.53 28.39
C THR A 27 -14.30 15.82 27.23
N GLY A 28 -13.77 14.78 26.57
CA GLY A 28 -12.75 14.91 25.53
C GLY A 28 -11.32 15.05 26.07
N ALA A 29 -11.14 15.15 27.39
CA ALA A 29 -9.82 15.28 28.00
C ALA A 29 -8.94 14.06 27.68
N GLY A 30 -7.77 14.31 27.07
CA GLY A 30 -6.79 13.29 26.71
C GLY A 30 -7.06 12.53 25.41
N ILE A 31 -8.10 12.91 24.64
CA ILE A 31 -8.39 12.30 23.33
C ILE A 31 -7.31 12.64 22.29
N ASP A 32 -6.77 13.87 22.30
CA ASP A 32 -5.71 14.26 21.37
C ASP A 32 -4.42 13.48 21.63
N MET A 33 -4.06 13.26 22.90
CA MET A 33 -2.92 12.40 23.27
C MET A 33 -3.11 10.96 22.77
N LEU A 34 -4.33 10.42 22.87
CA LEU A 34 -4.63 9.10 22.31
C LEU A 34 -4.44 9.09 20.78
N ARG A 35 -4.94 10.12 20.08
CA ARG A 35 -4.80 10.24 18.63
C ARG A 35 -3.33 10.27 18.20
N GLU A 36 -2.53 11.11 18.85
CA GLU A 36 -1.09 11.22 18.59
C GLU A 36 -0.37 9.89 18.81
N GLN A 37 -0.70 9.18 19.90
CA GLN A 37 -0.07 7.90 20.19
C GLN A 37 -0.47 6.82 19.17
N ILE A 38 -1.73 6.79 18.73
CA ILE A 38 -2.18 5.88 17.66
C ILE A 38 -1.40 6.16 16.36
N LEU A 39 -1.27 7.43 15.97
CA LEU A 39 -0.52 7.81 14.78
C LEU A 39 0.94 7.38 14.88
N LYS A 40 1.57 7.60 16.04
CA LYS A 40 2.93 7.17 16.32
C LYS A 40 3.09 5.65 16.22
N THR A 41 2.19 4.87 16.81
CA THR A 41 2.21 3.41 16.74
C THR A 41 1.96 2.88 15.33
N ALA A 42 1.11 3.56 14.55
CA ALA A 42 0.85 3.23 13.15
C ALA A 42 2.02 3.58 12.21
N GLY A 43 3.14 4.11 12.73
CA GLY A 43 4.30 4.50 11.94
C GLY A 43 4.06 5.75 11.10
N TRP A 44 3.06 6.57 11.46
CA TRP A 44 2.76 7.81 10.74
C TRP A 44 3.89 8.83 10.94
N GLN A 45 4.67 9.08 9.89
CA GLN A 45 5.71 10.10 9.85
C GLN A 45 5.20 11.30 9.02
N THR A 46 5.00 12.44 9.67
CA THR A 46 4.53 13.69 9.04
C THR A 46 5.41 14.16 7.87
N ASN A 47 6.65 13.67 7.77
CA ASN A 47 7.64 14.11 6.78
C ASN A 47 7.66 13.32 5.45
N GLN A 48 6.68 12.45 5.17
CA GLN A 48 6.61 11.70 3.90
C GLN A 48 5.56 12.26 2.92
N THR A 49 5.33 13.58 2.93
CA THR A 49 4.24 14.21 2.15
C THR A 49 4.73 15.11 1.01
N GLU A 50 5.77 14.73 0.27
CA GLU A 50 6.07 15.39 -1.02
C GLU A 50 6.34 14.45 -2.20
N GLU A 51 6.79 13.21 -1.99
CA GLU A 51 6.93 12.25 -3.10
C GLU A 51 5.83 11.20 -3.06
N GLY A 52 4.74 11.50 -3.77
CA GLY A 52 3.79 10.53 -4.30
C GLY A 52 3.34 9.47 -3.30
N LEU A 53 2.30 9.77 -2.53
CA LEU A 53 1.55 8.79 -1.76
C LEU A 53 0.83 7.81 -2.71
N PHE A 54 1.59 6.97 -3.41
CA PHE A 54 1.07 5.79 -4.09
C PHE A 54 0.65 4.83 -2.99
N MET A 55 -0.61 4.95 -2.56
CA MET A 55 -1.25 3.95 -1.71
C MET A 55 -1.42 2.67 -2.53
N ALA A 56 -0.36 1.88 -2.62
CA ALA A 56 -0.42 0.52 -3.11
C ALA A 56 -1.32 -0.27 -2.17
N ARG A 57 -2.50 -0.67 -2.66
CA ARG A 57 -3.39 -1.57 -1.95
C ARG A 57 -2.74 -2.95 -1.86
N GLN A 58 -3.17 -3.77 -0.91
CA GLN A 58 -2.66 -5.15 -0.75
C GLN A 58 -2.61 -5.93 -2.08
N ARG A 59 -3.66 -5.85 -2.91
CA ARG A 59 -3.68 -6.48 -4.23
C ARG A 59 -2.54 -6.03 -5.17
N HIS A 60 -2.11 -4.76 -5.11
CA HIS A 60 -1.01 -4.29 -5.96
C HIS A 60 0.32 -4.87 -5.45
N LEU A 61 0.47 -4.98 -4.13
CA LEU A 61 1.65 -5.61 -3.52
C LEU A 61 1.73 -7.09 -3.87
N GLU A 62 0.59 -7.80 -3.85
CA GLU A 62 0.49 -9.19 -4.29
C GLU A 62 0.92 -9.34 -5.75
N SER A 63 0.38 -8.52 -6.66
CA SER A 63 0.78 -8.52 -8.08
C SER A 63 2.27 -8.25 -8.29
N LEU A 64 2.86 -7.30 -7.55
CA LEU A 64 4.29 -7.01 -7.59
C LEU A 64 5.13 -8.18 -7.05
N HIS A 65 4.67 -8.82 -5.97
CA HIS A 65 5.35 -9.97 -5.39
C HIS A 65 5.36 -11.15 -6.37
N THR A 66 4.22 -11.48 -6.97
CA THR A 66 4.11 -12.51 -8.00
C THR A 66 5.02 -12.20 -9.19
N ALA A 67 5.01 -10.97 -9.70
CA ALA A 67 5.89 -10.57 -10.80
C ALA A 67 7.38 -10.76 -10.45
N GLN A 68 7.79 -10.36 -9.25
CA GLN A 68 9.16 -10.53 -8.77
C GLN A 68 9.56 -12.01 -8.66
N GLN A 69 8.67 -12.87 -8.16
CA GLN A 69 8.93 -14.32 -8.08
C GLN A 69 9.23 -14.91 -9.46
N HIS A 70 8.37 -14.63 -10.45
CA HIS A 70 8.56 -15.13 -11.81
C HIS A 70 9.79 -14.54 -12.51
N ILE A 71 10.13 -13.27 -12.26
CA ILE A 71 11.39 -12.68 -12.76
C ILE A 71 12.61 -13.41 -12.19
N ASN A 72 12.59 -13.73 -10.89
CA ASN A 72 13.68 -14.47 -10.26
C ASN A 72 13.82 -15.89 -10.83
N VAL A 73 12.71 -16.56 -11.14
CA VAL A 73 12.72 -17.86 -11.81
C VAL A 73 13.24 -17.72 -13.24
N ALA A 74 12.76 -16.74 -14.02
CA ALA A 74 13.23 -16.45 -15.37
C ALA A 74 14.76 -16.22 -15.40
N TRP A 75 15.29 -15.52 -14.38
CA TRP A 75 16.73 -15.31 -14.23
C TRP A 75 17.51 -16.62 -14.16
N THR A 76 16.98 -17.65 -13.50
CA THR A 76 17.63 -18.97 -13.41
C THR A 76 17.73 -19.69 -14.77
N TYR A 77 16.90 -19.31 -15.75
CA TYR A 77 16.92 -19.86 -17.11
C TYR A 77 17.75 -19.05 -18.10
N SER A 78 18.29 -17.89 -17.69
CA SER A 78 18.94 -16.94 -18.60
C SER A 78 20.26 -17.43 -19.21
N GLU A 79 20.97 -18.33 -18.51
CA GLU A 79 22.29 -18.81 -18.93
C GLU A 79 22.23 -19.99 -19.92
N SER A 80 21.05 -20.60 -20.14
CA SER A 80 20.90 -21.78 -20.99
C SER A 80 19.93 -21.55 -22.14
N GLU A 81 20.44 -21.59 -23.38
CA GLU A 81 19.60 -21.41 -24.58
C GLU A 81 18.48 -22.45 -24.68
N SER A 82 18.70 -23.66 -24.16
CA SER A 82 17.68 -24.72 -24.11
C SER A 82 16.50 -24.40 -23.18
N SER A 83 16.60 -23.35 -22.36
CA SER A 83 15.58 -22.94 -21.39
C SER A 83 14.89 -21.63 -21.76
N TRP A 84 15.13 -21.09 -22.96
CA TRP A 84 14.52 -19.83 -23.39
C TRP A 84 13.00 -19.89 -23.51
N GLU A 85 12.42 -21.05 -23.83
CA GLU A 85 10.96 -21.23 -23.81
C GLU A 85 10.39 -21.05 -22.40
N LEU A 86 11.07 -21.59 -21.38
CA LEU A 86 10.69 -21.42 -19.98
C LEU A 86 10.92 -19.98 -19.51
N LEU A 87 12.07 -19.38 -19.87
CA LEU A 87 12.34 -17.97 -19.59
C LEU A 87 11.24 -17.06 -20.15
N ALA A 88 10.82 -17.30 -21.40
CA ALA A 88 9.77 -16.53 -22.05
C ALA A 88 8.41 -16.69 -21.33
N GLU A 89 8.07 -17.90 -20.91
CA GLU A 89 6.82 -18.14 -20.16
C GLU A 89 6.82 -17.47 -18.78
N GLU A 90 7.93 -17.55 -18.04
CA GLU A 90 8.07 -16.87 -16.75
C GLU A 90 7.92 -15.35 -16.89
N LEU A 91 8.54 -14.76 -17.93
CA LEU A 91 8.37 -13.33 -18.23
C LEU A 91 6.94 -12.97 -18.64
N ARG A 92 6.25 -13.84 -19.38
CA ARG A 92 4.84 -13.65 -19.74
C ARG A 92 3.96 -13.59 -18.50
N ILE A 93 4.16 -14.49 -17.54
CA ILE A 93 3.40 -14.52 -16.29
C ILE A 93 3.71 -13.27 -15.44
N ALA A 94 4.97 -12.86 -15.34
CA ALA A 94 5.35 -11.63 -14.65
C ALA A 94 4.66 -10.39 -15.26
N GLN A 95 4.60 -10.32 -16.59
CA GLN A 95 3.94 -9.23 -17.32
C GLN A 95 2.42 -9.21 -17.10
N GLU A 96 1.77 -10.37 -17.03
CA GLU A 96 0.34 -10.46 -16.70
C GLU A 96 0.05 -10.00 -15.26
N ALA A 97 0.89 -10.38 -14.30
CA ALA A 97 0.79 -9.94 -12.92
C ALA A 97 0.91 -8.41 -12.81
N LEU A 98 1.88 -7.79 -13.50
CA LEU A 98 2.01 -6.33 -13.55
C LEU A 98 0.82 -5.66 -14.24
N SER A 99 0.32 -6.24 -15.34
CA SER A 99 -0.83 -5.71 -16.09
C SER A 99 -2.12 -5.70 -15.26
N SER A 100 -2.23 -6.57 -14.25
CA SER A 100 -3.37 -6.55 -13.31
C SER A 100 -3.42 -5.27 -12.46
N ILE A 101 -2.30 -4.59 -12.26
CA ILE A 101 -2.20 -3.36 -11.44
C ILE A 101 -2.80 -2.16 -12.18
N THR A 102 -2.55 -2.05 -13.48
CA THR A 102 -3.02 -0.94 -14.32
C THR A 102 -4.44 -1.14 -14.84
N GLY A 103 -5.06 -2.29 -14.56
CA GLY A 103 -6.13 -2.83 -15.38
C GLY A 103 -5.52 -3.41 -16.66
N ARG A 104 -5.98 -4.60 -17.09
CA ARG A 104 -5.50 -5.21 -18.34
C ARG A 104 -5.57 -4.16 -19.44
N PHE A 105 -4.49 -3.95 -20.20
CA PHE A 105 -4.57 -3.18 -21.44
C PHE A 105 -5.30 -4.05 -22.46
N THR A 106 -6.62 -3.90 -22.50
CA THR A 106 -7.48 -4.68 -23.38
C THR A 106 -7.44 -4.12 -24.80
N ALA A 107 -7.95 -4.89 -25.76
CA ALA A 107 -8.18 -4.38 -27.10
C ALA A 107 -9.09 -3.13 -27.08
N ASP A 108 -10.05 -3.06 -26.14
CA ASP A 108 -10.91 -1.88 -25.97
C ASP A 108 -10.15 -0.67 -25.42
N ASP A 109 -9.16 -0.86 -24.54
CA ASP A 109 -8.31 0.24 -24.06
C ASP A 109 -7.41 0.80 -25.18
N LEU A 110 -6.92 -0.09 -26.05
CA LEU A 110 -6.18 0.31 -27.25
C LEU A 110 -7.08 1.08 -28.23
N LEU A 111 -8.29 0.59 -28.50
CA LEU A 111 -9.26 1.26 -29.36
C LEU A 111 -9.68 2.61 -28.76
N GLY A 112 -9.97 2.65 -27.45
CA GLY A 112 -10.28 3.87 -26.72
C GLY A 112 -9.17 4.92 -26.85
N LYS A 113 -7.90 4.51 -26.77
CA LYS A 113 -6.75 5.40 -26.98
C LYS A 113 -6.68 5.92 -28.42
N ILE A 114 -6.81 5.04 -29.42
CA ILE A 114 -6.82 5.42 -30.85
C ILE A 114 -7.95 6.42 -31.15
N PHE A 115 -9.14 6.22 -30.58
CA PHE A 115 -10.30 7.08 -30.83
C PHE A 115 -10.37 8.30 -29.92
N SER A 116 -9.64 8.33 -28.79
CA SER A 116 -9.57 9.50 -27.90
C SER A 116 -8.83 10.69 -28.52
N GLU A 117 -8.01 10.45 -29.54
CA GLU A 117 -7.32 11.49 -30.32
C GLU A 117 -8.19 12.02 -31.49
N PHE A 118 -9.31 11.37 -31.81
CA PHE A 118 -10.31 11.89 -32.74
C PHE A 118 -11.36 12.68 -31.96
N CYS A 119 -11.32 14.01 -32.03
CA CYS A 119 -12.42 14.84 -31.56
C CYS A 119 -13.69 14.50 -32.37
N ILE A 120 -14.55 13.62 -31.83
CA ILE A 120 -15.94 13.55 -32.28
C ILE A 120 -16.64 14.72 -31.60
N GLY A 121 -16.89 15.76 -32.40
CA GLY A 121 -17.37 17.06 -31.96
C GLY A 121 -18.49 17.00 -30.92
N LYS A 122 -18.28 17.72 -29.82
CA LYS A 122 -19.35 18.40 -29.09
C LYS A 122 -19.49 19.80 -29.67
#